data_AF-A0A843DEG8-F1
#
_entry.id   AF-A0A843DEG8-F1
#
_cell.length_a   1.000
_cell.length_b   1.000
_cell.length_c   1.000
_cell.angle_alpha   90.00
_cell.angle_beta   90.00
_cell.angle_gamma   90.00
#
_symmetry.space_group_name_H-M   'P 1'
#
loop_
_entity.id
_entity.type
_entity.pdbx_description
1 polymer ?
#
loop_
_entity_poly.entity_id
_entity_poly.type
_entity_poly.pdbx_seq_one_letter_code
_entity_poly.pdbx_strand_id
1 'polypeptide(L)'
;MSEEENFEQNEEIIDEDEEKLPFAKAEVVRLMKENLDDDKMIRERVKVEMNKFLGEVLKNVCKQLNDYPYTTIEYEMLKESTYPYTNIERINQEKERILLHLEAIKADCNALAMDVQKTLKLKDVVEEDSFASFSATEDEEEEE
;
A
#
# COMPACT_ATOMS: atom_id res chain seq x y z
N MET A 1 -32.49 9.00 -38.46
CA MET A 1 -33.56 8.12 -37.97
C MET A 1 -33.11 6.72 -38.30
N SER A 2 -32.32 6.08 -37.42
CA SER A 2 -32.75 5.39 -36.19
C SER A 2 -33.48 4.10 -36.53
N GLU A 3 -32.83 2.98 -36.23
CA GLU A 3 -33.42 1.80 -35.60
C GLU A 3 -32.28 0.77 -35.38
N GLU A 4 -31.47 1.10 -34.37
CA GLU A 4 -30.75 0.13 -33.55
C GLU A 4 -31.78 -0.66 -32.75
N GLU A 5 -32.23 -1.80 -33.26
CA GLU A 5 -32.97 -2.79 -32.44
C GLU A 5 -32.65 -4.20 -32.93
N ASN A 6 -31.46 -4.71 -32.60
CA ASN A 6 -31.27 -6.16 -32.61
C ASN A 6 -30.03 -6.66 -31.85
N PHE A 7 -29.92 -6.44 -30.54
CA PHE A 7 -28.93 -7.17 -29.73
C PHE A 7 -29.39 -7.39 -28.27
N GLU A 8 -30.62 -7.84 -28.09
CA GLU A 8 -31.07 -8.49 -26.85
C GLU A 8 -31.67 -9.86 -27.18
N GLN A 9 -30.82 -10.78 -27.67
CA GLN A 9 -31.12 -12.20 -27.71
C GLN A 9 -29.82 -12.95 -27.97
N ASN A 10 -29.04 -13.20 -26.92
CA ASN A 10 -28.04 -14.25 -26.96
C ASN A 10 -28.11 -15.02 -25.65
N GLU A 11 -28.88 -16.10 -25.74
CA GLU A 11 -28.75 -17.37 -25.04
C GLU A 11 -28.64 -17.30 -23.52
N GLU A 12 -29.78 -17.64 -22.88
CA GLU A 12 -29.84 -18.32 -21.59
C GLU A 12 -29.00 -19.60 -21.65
N ILE A 13 -27.69 -19.46 -21.42
CA ILE A 13 -26.91 -20.53 -20.83
C ILE A 13 -27.22 -20.44 -19.34
N ILE A 14 -28.20 -21.23 -18.91
CA ILE A 14 -28.42 -21.52 -17.51
C ILE A 14 -27.21 -22.33 -17.06
N ASP A 15 -26.15 -21.64 -16.65
CA ASP A 15 -25.12 -22.27 -15.82
C ASP A 15 -25.82 -22.73 -14.55
N GLU A 16 -25.83 -24.03 -14.30
CA GLU A 16 -26.42 -24.70 -13.12
C GLU A 16 -25.76 -24.27 -11.79
N ASP A 17 -24.80 -23.35 -11.85
CA ASP A 17 -24.22 -22.59 -10.75
C ASP A 17 -24.85 -21.18 -10.66
N GLU A 18 -26.18 -21.07 -10.54
CA GLU A 18 -26.79 -19.92 -9.86
C GLU A 18 -26.37 -19.97 -8.37
N GLU A 19 -25.07 -19.73 -8.12
CA GLU A 19 -24.54 -19.40 -6.82
C GLU A 19 -25.37 -18.24 -6.30
N LYS A 20 -26.23 -18.54 -5.34
CA LYS A 20 -27.15 -17.61 -4.70
C LYS A 20 -26.39 -16.35 -4.29
N LEU A 21 -26.51 -15.31 -5.11
CA LEU A 21 -25.76 -14.07 -4.93
C LEU A 21 -26.11 -13.46 -3.57
N PRO A 22 -25.14 -12.92 -2.83
CA PRO A 22 -25.39 -12.35 -1.50
C PRO A 22 -26.32 -11.13 -1.53
N PHE A 23 -26.38 -10.41 -2.66
CA PHE A 23 -27.26 -9.25 -2.84
C PHE A 23 -28.11 -9.36 -4.10
N ALA A 24 -29.22 -8.61 -4.14
CA ALA A 24 -30.02 -8.46 -5.33
C ALA A 24 -29.21 -7.80 -6.46
N LYS A 25 -29.05 -8.51 -7.57
CA LYS A 25 -28.23 -8.07 -8.72
C LYS A 25 -28.66 -6.71 -9.27
N ALA A 26 -29.97 -6.44 -9.32
CA ALA A 26 -30.50 -5.17 -9.83
C ALA A 26 -30.02 -3.95 -9.01
N GLU A 27 -29.97 -4.09 -7.68
CA GLU A 27 -29.58 -3.01 -6.79
C GLU A 27 -28.08 -2.69 -6.89
N VAL A 28 -27.24 -3.73 -6.97
CA VAL A 28 -25.80 -3.58 -7.20
C VAL A 28 -25.55 -2.87 -8.54
N VAL A 29 -26.24 -3.29 -9.61
CA VAL A 29 -26.10 -2.66 -10.94
C VAL A 29 -26.57 -1.20 -10.93
N ARG A 30 -27.65 -0.88 -10.21
CA ARG A 30 -28.13 0.50 -10.05
C ARG A 30 -27.08 1.38 -9.40
N LEU A 31 -26.54 0.96 -8.25
CA LEU A 31 -25.49 1.70 -7.54
C LEU A 31 -24.22 1.86 -8.38
N MET A 32 -23.85 0.84 -9.16
CA MET A 32 -22.72 0.93 -10.08
C MET A 32 -22.94 1.99 -11.15
N LYS A 33 -24.12 2.01 -11.79
CA LYS A 33 -24.44 3.01 -12.82
C LYS A 33 -24.53 4.43 -12.27
N GLU A 34 -24.98 4.61 -11.03
CA GLU A 34 -25.02 5.92 -10.37
C GLU A 34 -23.63 6.52 -10.10
N ASN A 35 -22.57 5.69 -10.07
CA ASN A 35 -21.20 6.12 -9.75
C ASN A 35 -20.21 5.93 -10.91
N LEU A 36 -20.66 5.39 -12.05
CA LEU A 36 -19.87 5.26 -13.28
C LEU A 36 -20.31 6.34 -14.28
N ASP A 37 -19.41 6.69 -15.19
CA ASP A 37 -19.74 7.60 -16.29
C ASP A 37 -20.83 6.99 -17.20
N ASP A 38 -21.72 7.83 -17.72
CA ASP A 38 -22.93 7.44 -18.47
C ASP A 38 -22.63 6.60 -19.74
N ASP A 39 -21.42 6.72 -20.28
CA ASP A 39 -20.97 5.99 -21.47
C ASP A 39 -20.43 4.59 -21.16
N LYS A 40 -20.29 4.22 -19.89
CA LYS A 40 -19.69 2.94 -19.49
C LYS A 40 -20.70 1.80 -19.46
N MET A 41 -20.44 0.78 -20.27
CA MET A 41 -21.20 -0.49 -20.26
C MET A 41 -20.59 -1.51 -19.29
N ILE A 42 -21.42 -2.12 -18.44
CA ILE A 42 -21.01 -3.14 -17.46
C ILE A 42 -21.28 -4.54 -18.00
N ARG A 43 -20.22 -5.34 -18.19
CA ARG A 43 -20.33 -6.76 -18.60
C ARG A 43 -20.92 -7.63 -17.49
N GLU A 44 -21.61 -8.69 -17.88
CA GLU A 44 -22.29 -9.61 -16.95
C GLU A 44 -21.36 -10.18 -15.87
N ARG A 45 -20.18 -10.68 -16.27
CA ARG A 45 -19.15 -11.18 -15.33
C ARG A 45 -18.78 -10.18 -14.24
N VAL A 46 -18.68 -8.88 -14.58
CA VAL A 46 -18.32 -7.81 -13.64
C VAL A 46 -19.43 -7.59 -12.63
N LYS A 47 -20.71 -7.70 -13.05
CA LYS A 47 -21.86 -7.57 -12.14
C LYS A 47 -21.86 -8.69 -11.10
N VAL A 48 -21.59 -9.92 -11.53
CA VAL A 48 -21.50 -11.10 -10.66
C VAL A 48 -20.34 -10.97 -9.68
N GLU A 49 -19.15 -10.61 -10.18
CA GLU A 49 -17.94 -10.50 -9.36
C GLU A 49 -18.04 -9.36 -8.34
N MET A 50 -18.60 -8.21 -8.73
CA MET A 50 -18.86 -7.10 -7.81
C MET A 50 -19.81 -7.52 -6.69
N ASN A 51 -20.86 -8.28 -7.01
CA ASN A 51 -21.80 -8.77 -6.01
C ASN A 51 -21.12 -9.71 -4.99
N LYS A 52 -20.28 -10.63 -5.47
CA LYS A 52 -19.47 -11.50 -4.60
C LYS A 52 -18.50 -10.69 -3.72
N PHE A 53 -17.80 -9.71 -4.31
CA PHE A 53 -16.86 -8.84 -3.60
C PHE A 53 -17.52 -8.07 -2.46
N LEU A 54 -18.69 -7.46 -2.70
CA LEU A 54 -19.46 -6.80 -1.65
C LEU A 54 -19.79 -7.77 -0.50
N GLY A 55 -20.06 -9.03 -0.82
CA GLY A 55 -20.35 -10.07 0.17
C GLY A 55 -19.11 -10.42 1.00
N GLU A 56 -17.94 -10.47 0.37
CA GLU A 56 -16.66 -10.67 1.06
C GLU A 56 -16.30 -9.51 1.99
N VAL A 57 -16.51 -8.27 1.54
CA VAL A 57 -16.31 -7.06 2.37
C VAL A 57 -17.18 -7.14 3.62
N LEU A 58 -18.47 -7.46 3.47
CA LEU A 58 -19.37 -7.62 4.61
C LEU A 58 -18.90 -8.74 5.55
N LYS A 59 -18.50 -9.91 5.02
CA LYS A 59 -17.95 -11.01 5.83
C LYS A 59 -16.70 -10.57 6.61
N ASN A 60 -15.83 -9.76 6.00
CA ASN A 60 -14.63 -9.27 6.67
C ASN A 60 -14.95 -8.28 7.79
N VAL A 61 -15.90 -7.37 7.57
CA VAL A 61 -16.41 -6.48 8.63
C VAL A 61 -17.02 -7.30 9.77
N CYS A 62 -17.83 -8.32 9.47
CA CYS A 62 -18.39 -9.20 10.49
C CYS A 62 -17.32 -9.99 11.28
N LYS A 63 -16.23 -10.41 10.63
CA LYS A 63 -15.10 -11.05 11.32
C LYS A 63 -14.45 -10.10 12.33
N GLN A 64 -14.21 -8.85 11.94
CA GLN A 64 -13.68 -7.82 12.84
C GLN A 64 -14.63 -7.50 13.99
N LEU A 65 -15.94 -7.46 13.71
CA LEU A 65 -16.95 -7.26 14.74
C LEU A 65 -16.99 -8.41 15.77
N ASN A 66 -16.59 -9.62 15.40
CA ASN A 66 -16.49 -10.75 16.33
C ASN A 66 -15.28 -10.67 17.28
N ASP A 67 -14.31 -9.80 17.00
CA ASP A 67 -13.16 -9.61 17.90
C ASP A 67 -13.56 -8.83 19.17
N TYR A 68 -14.72 -8.16 19.15
CA TYR A 68 -15.27 -7.49 20.33
C TYR A 68 -15.94 -8.50 21.28
N PRO A 69 -15.63 -8.48 22.59
CA PRO A 69 -16.12 -9.47 23.57
C PRO A 69 -17.58 -9.24 24.01
N TYR A 70 -18.35 -8.44 23.27
CA TYR A 70 -19.70 -8.03 23.62
C TYR A 70 -20.73 -8.76 22.76
N THR A 71 -21.87 -9.11 23.37
CA THR A 71 -22.96 -9.79 22.67
C THR A 71 -23.75 -8.87 21.74
N THR A 72 -23.71 -7.57 21.99
CA THR A 72 -24.41 -6.55 21.22
C THR A 72 -23.37 -5.71 20.48
N ILE A 73 -23.59 -5.54 19.18
CA ILE A 73 -22.73 -4.70 18.34
C ILE A 73 -23.23 -3.26 18.39
N GLU A 74 -22.35 -2.34 18.78
CA GLU A 74 -22.65 -0.91 18.84
C GLU A 74 -22.14 -0.17 17.61
N TYR A 75 -22.66 1.06 17.39
CA TYR A 75 -22.28 1.89 16.25
C TYR A 75 -20.78 2.21 16.22
N GLU A 76 -20.16 2.39 17.39
CA GLU A 76 -18.72 2.66 17.51
C GLU A 76 -17.89 1.49 16.95
N MET A 77 -18.30 0.24 17.24
CA MET A 77 -17.64 -0.97 16.76
C MET A 77 -17.76 -1.11 15.23
N LEU A 78 -18.94 -0.77 14.67
CA LEU A 78 -19.14 -0.75 13.22
C LEU A 78 -18.30 0.34 12.54
N LYS A 79 -18.24 1.53 13.14
CA LYS A 79 -17.45 2.66 12.62
C LYS A 79 -15.97 2.32 12.57
N GLU A 80 -15.44 1.65 13.59
CA GLU A 80 -14.06 1.17 13.61
C GLU A 80 -13.82 0.08 12.56
N SER A 81 -14.72 -0.90 12.46
CA SER A 81 -14.58 -2.03 11.50
C SER A 81 -14.72 -1.60 10.04
N THR A 82 -15.48 -0.53 9.76
CA THR A 82 -15.65 0.03 8.41
C THR A 82 -14.62 1.11 8.07
N TYR A 83 -13.81 1.55 9.03
CA TYR A 83 -12.82 2.60 8.87
C TYR A 83 -11.82 2.36 7.72
N PRO A 84 -11.26 1.14 7.52
CA PRO A 84 -10.30 0.89 6.44
C PRO A 84 -10.89 1.10 5.05
N TYR A 85 -12.18 0.79 4.88
CA TYR A 85 -12.89 0.89 3.60
C TYR A 85 -13.35 2.33 3.30
N THR A 86 -13.68 3.09 4.35
CA THR A 86 -14.14 4.49 4.22
C THR A 86 -12.99 5.49 4.09
N ASN A 87 -11.80 5.16 4.58
CA ASN A 87 -10.65 6.07 4.62
C ASN A 87 -9.47 5.61 3.76
N ILE A 88 -9.69 4.72 2.78
CA ILE A 88 -8.62 4.08 2.01
C ILE A 88 -7.67 5.10 1.34
N GLU A 89 -8.20 6.19 0.78
CA GLU A 89 -7.41 7.24 0.13
C GLU A 89 -6.47 7.94 1.13
N ARG A 90 -7.01 8.35 2.28
CA ARG A 90 -6.22 9.00 3.34
C ARG A 90 -5.16 8.07 3.89
N ILE A 91 -5.50 6.79 4.12
CA ILE A 91 -4.55 5.78 4.60
C ILE A 91 -3.40 5.62 3.58
N ASN A 92 -3.70 5.60 2.28
CA ASN A 92 -2.68 5.48 1.25
C ASN A 92 -1.78 6.72 1.16
N GLN A 93 -2.34 7.93 1.25
CA GLN A 93 -1.56 9.17 1.29
C GLN A 93 -0.64 9.22 2.52
N GLU A 94 -1.15 8.81 3.68
CA GLU A 94 -0.37 8.77 4.91
C GLU A 94 0.74 7.71 4.85
N LYS A 95 0.47 6.55 4.24
CA LYS A 95 1.47 5.52 3.95
C LYS A 95 2.59 6.06 3.07
N GLU A 96 2.26 6.78 2.00
CA GLU A 96 3.25 7.39 1.11
C GLU A 96 4.10 8.43 1.86
N ARG A 97 3.48 9.31 2.65
CA ARG A 97 4.18 10.27 3.51
C ARG A 97 5.16 9.58 4.45
N ILE A 98 4.73 8.50 5.12
CA ILE A 98 5.57 7.74 6.06
C ILE A 98 6.75 7.08 5.34
N LEU A 99 6.53 6.51 4.15
CA LEU A 99 7.61 5.92 3.35
C LEU A 99 8.66 6.96 2.96
N LEU A 100 8.22 8.15 2.54
CA LEU A 100 9.10 9.25 2.18
C LEU A 100 9.95 9.71 3.38
N HIS A 101 9.34 9.81 4.56
CA HIS A 101 10.08 10.10 5.79
C HIS A 101 11.06 8.98 6.19
N LEU A 102 10.68 7.72 6.03
CA LEU A 102 11.58 6.57 6.27
C LEU A 102 12.80 6.60 5.35
N GLU A 103 12.60 6.96 4.07
CA GLU A 103 13.68 7.09 3.11
C GLU A 103 14.63 8.24 3.45
N ALA A 104 14.10 9.37 3.91
CA ALA A 104 14.91 10.48 4.41
C ALA A 104 15.77 10.07 5.62
N ILE A 105 15.17 9.41 6.63
CA ILE A 105 15.91 8.91 7.80
C ILE A 105 16.99 7.92 7.38
N LYS A 106 16.71 7.04 6.43
CA LYS A 106 17.71 6.09 5.90
C LYS A 106 18.86 6.83 5.22
N ALA A 107 18.58 7.89 4.45
CA ALA A 107 19.62 8.71 3.84
C ALA A 107 20.49 9.39 4.91
N ASP A 108 19.88 9.91 5.98
CA ASP A 108 20.60 10.49 7.11
C ASP A 108 21.50 9.45 7.80
N CYS A 109 20.98 8.24 8.07
CA CYS A 109 21.78 7.15 8.61
C CYS A 109 22.96 6.76 7.70
N ASN A 110 22.76 6.74 6.38
CA ASN A 110 23.82 6.46 5.42
C ASN A 110 24.89 7.55 5.42
N ALA A 111 24.50 8.82 5.49
CA ALA A 111 25.44 9.94 5.59
C ALA A 111 26.30 9.83 6.86
N LEU A 112 25.66 9.59 8.01
CA LEU A 112 26.35 9.36 9.28
C LEU A 112 27.32 8.16 9.20
N ALA A 113 26.91 7.07 8.55
CA ALA A 113 27.77 5.91 8.35
C ALA A 113 29.02 6.24 7.52
N MET A 114 28.87 7.04 6.46
CA MET A 114 30.00 7.50 5.64
C MET A 114 30.95 8.40 6.44
N ASP A 115 30.43 9.30 7.25
CA ASP A 115 31.23 10.21 8.09
C ASP A 115 32.05 9.45 9.14
N VAL A 116 31.47 8.43 9.77
CA VAL A 116 32.19 7.54 10.69
C VAL A 116 33.30 6.78 9.95
N GLN A 117 33.01 6.22 8.78
CA GLN A 117 34.04 5.53 7.99
C GLN A 117 35.16 6.48 7.55
N LYS A 118 34.85 7.72 7.20
CA LYS A 118 35.84 8.73 6.79
C LYS A 118 36.72 9.17 7.97
N THR A 119 36.14 9.38 9.14
CA THR A 119 36.88 9.76 10.36
C THR A 119 37.76 8.62 10.88
N LEU A 120 37.32 7.36 10.76
CA LEU A 120 38.17 6.19 11.05
C LEU A 120 39.35 6.11 10.08
N LYS A 121 39.13 6.26 8.78
CA LYS A 121 40.21 6.25 7.77
C LYS A 121 41.26 7.35 7.99
N LEU A 122 40.84 8.55 8.43
CA LEU A 122 41.78 9.64 8.73
C LEU A 122 42.65 9.35 9.96
N LYS A 123 42.15 8.60 10.95
CA LYS A 123 42.97 8.16 12.09
C LYS A 123 44.06 7.19 11.67
N ASP A 124 43.75 6.25 10.78
CA ASP A 124 44.73 5.27 10.30
C ASP A 124 45.83 5.93 9.45
N VAL A 125 45.54 7.01 8.72
CA VAL A 125 46.54 7.72 7.90
C VAL A 125 47.48 8.61 8.72
N VAL A 126 47.01 9.19 9.83
CA VAL A 126 47.84 10.08 10.66
C VAL A 126 48.92 9.31 11.44
N GLU A 127 48.72 8.02 11.73
CA GLU A 127 49.74 7.20 12.39
C GLU A 127 50.89 6.79 11.45
N GLU A 128 50.69 6.70 10.13
CA GLU A 128 51.75 6.34 9.19
C GLU A 128 52.68 7.53 8.84
N ASP A 129 52.14 8.74 8.67
CA ASP A 129 52.93 9.91 8.27
C ASP A 129 53.74 10.54 9.43
N SER A 130 53.32 10.36 10.69
CA SER A 130 54.06 10.88 11.85
C SER A 130 55.33 10.09 12.17
N PHE A 131 55.44 8.83 11.72
CA PHE A 131 56.63 8.00 11.94
C PHE A 131 57.73 8.31 10.92
N ALA A 132 57.37 8.59 9.66
CA ALA A 132 58.31 8.89 8.58
C ALA A 132 59.00 10.26 8.73
N SER A 133 58.37 11.24 9.38
CA SER A 133 58.98 12.56 9.61
C SER A 133 59.96 12.59 10.79
N PHE A 134 59.94 11.60 11.68
CA PHE A 134 60.86 11.54 12.83
C PHE A 134 62.20 10.87 12.46
N SER A 135 62.20 9.95 11.49
CA SER A 135 63.41 9.23 11.07
C SER A 135 64.33 10.01 10.11
N ALA A 136 63.91 11.19 9.63
CA ALA A 136 64.68 11.96 8.64
C ALA A 136 65.56 13.06 9.26
N THR A 137 65.50 13.26 10.58
CA THR A 137 66.22 14.34 11.29
C THR A 137 67.39 13.88 12.15
N GLU A 138 67.72 12.59 12.21
CA GLU A 138 68.83 12.07 13.03
C GLU A 138 70.15 11.84 12.25
N ASP A 139 70.20 12.04 10.92
CA ASP A 139 71.37 11.64 10.09
C ASP A 139 72.25 12.80 9.54
N GLU A 140 72.07 14.07 9.95
CA GLU A 140 72.89 15.19 9.42
C GLU A 140 73.81 15.92 10.42
N GLU A 141 74.01 15.39 11.64
CA GLU A 141 74.98 15.97 12.59
C GLU A 141 76.01 14.95 13.09
N GLU A 142 76.79 14.34 12.21
CA GLU A 142 78.10 13.76 12.57
C GLU A 142 78.95 13.53 11.31
N GLU A 143 79.80 14.50 10.95
CA GLU A 143 81.11 14.23 10.33
C GLU A 143 82.00 15.50 10.44
N GLU A 144 83.11 15.35 11.16
CA GLU A 144 84.22 16.30 11.34
C GLU A 144 84.99 16.61 10.04
#